data_AF-A0A834IPZ0-F1
#
_entry.id   AF-A0A834IPZ0-F1
#
_cell.length_a   1.000
_cell.length_b   1.000
_cell.length_c   1.000
_cell.angle_alpha   90.00
_cell.angle_beta   90.00
_cell.angle_gamma   90.00
#
_symmetry.space_group_name_H-M   'P 1'
#
loop_
_entity.id
_entity.type
_entity.pdbx_description
1 polymer ?
#
loop_
_entity_poly.entity_id
_entity_poly.type
_entity_poly.pdbx_seq_one_letter_code
_entity_poly.pdbx_strand_id
1 'polypeptide(L)'
;MSTDDGERSGRPNEVVTDENIKKIHKMTTNDLGMRRLCAKCVSRKITFDQKQRRVDDSEQYLKKIKRNKPEFLRRYMTMDETWLHHFTPKSNRQSANDEA
;
A
#
# COMPACT_ATOMS: atom_id res chain seq x y z
N MET A 1 -10.50 -25.47 8.93
CA MET A 1 -9.28 -24.77 8.44
C MET A 1 -9.23 -23.42 9.13
N SER A 2 -8.16 -23.12 9.87
CA SER A 2 -8.05 -21.86 10.63
C SER A 2 -7.77 -20.68 9.68
N THR A 3 -8.41 -19.55 9.94
CA THR A 3 -8.30 -18.29 9.19
C THR A 3 -7.33 -17.29 9.82
N ASP A 4 -6.58 -17.70 10.84
CA ASP A 4 -5.61 -16.82 11.48
C ASP A 4 -4.42 -16.52 10.57
N ASP A 5 -4.05 -15.24 10.54
CA ASP A 5 -2.83 -14.79 9.91
C ASP A 5 -1.62 -15.31 10.69
N GLY A 6 -0.82 -16.17 10.06
CA GLY A 6 0.45 -16.63 10.62
C GLY A 6 1.41 -15.48 10.91
N GLU A 7 2.33 -15.70 11.86
CA GLU A 7 3.29 -14.69 12.31
C GLU A 7 4.07 -14.06 11.15
N ARG A 8 4.11 -12.72 11.13
CA ARG A 8 4.90 -11.96 10.16
C ARG A 8 6.38 -12.05 10.54
N SER A 9 7.17 -12.76 9.74
CA SER A 9 8.62 -12.70 9.86
C SER A 9 9.15 -11.30 9.49
N GLY A 10 10.01 -10.74 10.35
CA GLY A 10 10.79 -9.53 10.07
C GLY A 10 10.44 -8.27 10.90
N ARG A 11 9.38 -8.26 11.71
CA ARG A 11 9.11 -7.15 12.64
C ARG A 11 8.74 -7.71 14.03
N PRO A 12 9.50 -7.41 15.10
CA PRO A 12 9.10 -7.79 16.44
C PRO A 12 7.74 -7.16 16.75
N ASN A 13 6.78 -7.98 17.20
CA ASN A 13 5.45 -7.52 17.62
C ASN A 13 5.51 -6.57 18.83
N GLU A 14 6.61 -6.61 19.58
CA GLU A 14 6.97 -5.73 20.70
C GLU A 14 6.98 -4.24 20.33
N VAL A 15 7.24 -3.89 19.07
CA VAL A 15 7.32 -2.47 18.63
C VAL A 15 5.93 -1.86 18.43
N VAL A 16 4.90 -2.69 18.27
CA VAL A 16 3.51 -2.28 17.96
C VAL A 16 2.71 -2.15 19.26
N THR A 17 3.16 -1.26 20.16
CA THR A 17 2.39 -0.89 21.35
C THR A 17 1.41 0.25 21.03
N ASP A 18 0.27 0.29 21.74
CA ASP A 18 -0.72 1.36 21.60
C ASP A 18 -0.12 2.76 21.87
N GLU A 19 0.86 2.82 22.78
CA GLU A 19 1.59 4.05 23.12
C GLU A 19 2.41 4.55 21.93
N ASN A 20 3.16 3.67 21.28
CA ASN A 20 3.95 4.01 20.09
C ASN A 20 3.04 4.44 18.93
N ILE A 21 1.92 3.75 18.73
CA ILE A 21 0.93 4.11 17.69
C ILE A 21 0.37 5.52 17.95
N LYS A 22 -0.05 5.82 19.19
CA LYS A 22 -0.57 7.15 19.57
C LYS A 22 0.49 8.24 19.39
N LYS A 23 1.74 7.98 19.80
CA LYS A 23 2.85 8.93 19.67
C LYS A 23 3.15 9.24 18.20
N ILE A 24 3.23 8.22 17.36
CA ILE A 24 3.45 8.38 15.91
C ILE A 24 2.29 9.12 15.25
N HIS A 25 1.04 8.81 15.64
CA HIS A 25 -0.13 9.50 15.13
C HIS A 25 -0.09 11.01 15.48
N LYS A 26 0.24 11.34 16.73
CA LYS A 26 0.39 12.74 17.18
C LYS A 26 1.45 13.48 16.37
N MET A 27 2.63 12.89 16.20
CA MET A 27 3.71 13.52 15.41
C MET A 27 3.31 13.73 13.95
N THR A 28 2.74 12.70 13.34
CA THR A 28 2.38 12.74 11.91
C THR A 28 1.23 13.72 11.65
N THR A 29 0.19 13.72 12.49
CA THR A 29 -1.01 14.54 12.26
C THR A 29 -0.87 15.96 12.79
N ASN A 30 -0.31 16.16 13.98
CA ASN A 30 -0.24 17.48 14.61
C ASN A 30 1.06 18.21 14.26
N ASP A 31 2.21 17.55 14.42
CA ASP A 31 3.52 18.24 14.28
C ASP A 31 3.96 18.35 12.81
N LEU A 32 3.50 17.43 11.96
CA LEU A 32 3.79 17.42 10.52
C LEU A 32 2.58 17.83 9.66
N GLY A 33 1.39 17.96 10.24
CA GLY A 33 0.17 18.33 9.51
C GLY A 33 -0.27 17.31 8.44
N MET A 34 0.23 16.07 8.52
CA MET A 34 0.01 15.05 7.50
C MET A 34 -1.30 14.30 7.74
N ARG A 35 -2.05 14.07 6.67
CA ARG A 35 -3.26 13.25 6.70
C ARG A 35 -2.93 11.81 6.34
N ARG A 36 -3.48 10.84 7.08
CA ARG A 36 -3.34 9.43 6.72
C ARG A 36 -4.09 9.16 5.41
N LEU A 37 -3.36 8.84 4.36
CA LEU A 37 -3.92 8.32 3.11
C LEU A 37 -3.79 6.80 3.17
N CYS A 38 -4.92 6.11 3.20
CA CYS A 38 -4.93 4.66 3.10
C CYS A 38 -4.91 4.28 1.61
N ALA A 39 -3.74 3.87 1.11
CA ALA A 39 -3.70 3.15 -0.15
C ALA A 39 -4.48 1.84 0.01
N LYS A 40 -5.31 1.50 -0.99
CA LYS A 40 -5.92 0.17 -1.05
C LYS A 40 -4.82 -0.85 -1.32
N CYS A 41 -4.23 -1.40 -0.27
CA CYS A 41 -3.31 -2.52 -0.39
C CYS A 41 -4.10 -3.75 -0.83
N VAL A 42 -3.89 -4.21 -2.05
CA VAL A 42 -4.37 -5.54 -2.46
C VAL A 42 -3.65 -6.56 -1.59
N SER A 43 -4.43 -7.38 -0.87
CA SER A 43 -3.86 -8.45 -0.05
C SER A 43 -2.95 -9.33 -0.92
N ARG A 44 -1.73 -9.58 -0.44
CA ARG A 44 -0.78 -10.47 -1.13
C ARG A 44 -1.28 -11.92 -1.19
N LYS A 45 -2.03 -12.35 -0.17
CA LYS A 45 -2.67 -13.67 -0.15
C LYS A 45 -4.05 -13.54 -0.81
N ILE A 46 -4.17 -14.14 -1.98
CA ILE A 46 -5.41 -14.18 -2.76
C ILE A 46 -6.17 -15.45 -2.39
N THR A 47 -7.44 -15.33 -2.04
CA THR A 47 -8.31 -16.48 -1.72
C THR A 47 -8.62 -17.31 -2.98
N PHE A 48 -9.09 -18.55 -2.81
CA PHE A 48 -9.48 -19.40 -3.94
C PHE A 48 -10.51 -18.70 -4.85
N ASP A 49 -11.58 -18.15 -4.26
CA ASP A 49 -12.64 -17.47 -5.02
C ASP A 49 -12.14 -16.23 -5.75
N GLN A 50 -11.21 -15.48 -5.15
CA GLN A 50 -10.59 -14.33 -5.81
C GLN A 50 -9.72 -14.76 -7.00
N LYS A 51 -9.04 -15.92 -6.92
CA LYS A 51 -8.30 -16.48 -8.06
C LYS A 51 -9.26 -16.93 -9.17
N GLN A 52 -10.34 -17.61 -8.80
CA GLN A 52 -11.34 -18.04 -9.78
C GLN A 52 -11.95 -16.85 -10.51
N ARG A 53 -12.31 -15.79 -9.77
CA ARG A 53 -12.81 -14.54 -10.37
C ARG A 53 -11.83 -13.95 -11.40
N ARG A 54 -10.54 -13.92 -11.07
CA ARG A 54 -9.49 -13.44 -11.98
C ARG A 54 -9.40 -14.29 -13.25
N VAL A 55 -9.55 -15.62 -13.15
CA VAL A 55 -9.57 -16.52 -14.31
C VAL A 55 -10.79 -16.24 -15.17
N ASP A 56 -11.98 -16.20 -14.58
CA ASP A 56 -13.24 -15.98 -15.28
C ASP A 56 -13.22 -14.63 -16.04
N ASP A 57 -12.78 -13.56 -15.38
CA ASP A 57 -12.67 -12.24 -15.99
C ASP A 57 -11.66 -12.26 -17.15
N SER A 58 -10.50 -12.90 -16.95
CA SER A 58 -9.46 -13.01 -17.98
C SER A 58 -9.95 -13.75 -19.22
N GLU A 59 -10.72 -14.83 -19.05
CA GLU A 59 -11.31 -15.55 -20.18
C GLU A 59 -12.28 -14.67 -20.97
N GLN A 60 -13.09 -13.86 -20.29
CA GLN A 60 -14.02 -12.93 -20.95
C GLN A 60 -13.27 -11.87 -21.76
N TYR A 61 -12.22 -11.26 -21.19
CA TYR A 61 -11.41 -10.29 -21.91
C TYR A 61 -10.66 -10.93 -23.08
N LEU A 62 -10.14 -12.15 -22.90
CA LEU A 62 -9.45 -12.87 -23.97
C LEU A 62 -10.38 -13.15 -25.16
N LYS A 63 -11.63 -13.53 -24.91
CA LYS A 63 -12.65 -13.71 -25.97
C LYS A 63 -12.87 -12.40 -26.75
N LYS A 64 -12.95 -11.25 -26.06
CA LYS A 64 -13.10 -9.93 -26.69
C LYS A 64 -11.89 -9.54 -27.53
N ILE A 65 -10.68 -9.76 -27.00
CA ILE A 65 -9.42 -9.50 -27.72
C ILE A 65 -9.30 -10.38 -28.96
N LYS A 66 -9.65 -11.67 -28.88
CA LYS A 66 -9.60 -12.60 -30.02
C LYS A 66 -10.59 -12.22 -31.12
N ARG A 67 -11.75 -11.67 -30.77
CA ARG A 67 -12.78 -11.26 -31.74
C ARG A 67 -12.36 -10.06 -32.59
N ASN A 68 -11.76 -9.04 -31.99
CA ASN A 68 -11.29 -7.85 -32.70
C ASN A 68 -10.23 -7.10 -31.88
N LYS A 69 -8.98 -7.56 -31.97
CA LYS A 69 -7.85 -7.00 -31.23
C LYS A 69 -7.60 -5.50 -31.50
N PRO A 70 -7.51 -5.01 -32.75
CA PRO A 70 -7.14 -3.61 -32.99
C PRO A 70 -8.20 -2.62 -32.47
N GLU A 71 -9.49 -2.87 -32.69
CA GLU A 71 -10.54 -1.99 -32.16
C GLU A 71 -10.70 -2.09 -30.64
N PHE A 72 -10.48 -3.28 -30.05
CA PHE A 72 -10.50 -3.44 -28.60
C PHE A 72 -9.41 -2.59 -27.94
N LEU A 73 -8.16 -2.68 -28.43
CA LEU A 73 -7.04 -1.94 -27.87
C LEU A 73 -7.14 -0.43 -28.11
N ARG A 74 -7.68 0.00 -29.25
CA ARG A 74 -7.90 1.43 -29.56
C ARG A 74 -8.77 2.14 -28.52
N ARG A 75 -9.71 1.43 -27.89
CA ARG A 75 -10.64 1.97 -26.88
C ARG A 75 -10.16 1.72 -25.44
N TYR A 76 -9.11 0.93 -25.26
CA TYR A 76 -8.66 0.50 -23.94
C TYR A 76 -7.72 1.55 -23.34
N MET A 77 -8.17 2.23 -22.28
CA MET A 77 -7.33 3.15 -21.50
C MET A 77 -7.10 2.58 -20.10
N THR A 78 -5.84 2.57 -19.66
CA THR A 78 -5.44 2.17 -18.30
C THR A 78 -5.01 3.40 -17.51
N MET A 79 -5.34 3.42 -16.22
CA MET A 79 -4.85 4.42 -15.28
C MET A 79 -4.54 3.70 -13.96
N ASP A 80 -3.38 4.01 -13.38
CA ASP A 80 -2.95 3.47 -12.09
C ASP A 80 -2.23 4.56 -11.28
N GLU A 81 -2.26 4.43 -9.96
CA GLU A 81 -1.69 5.42 -9.04
C GLU A 81 -0.30 4.99 -8.58
N THR A 82 0.69 5.87 -8.69
CA THR A 82 2.03 5.67 -8.12
C THR A 82 2.31 6.75 -7.07
N TRP A 83 2.64 6.32 -5.85
CA TRP A 83 2.99 7.24 -4.76
C TRP A 83 4.44 7.70 -4.88
N LEU A 84 4.64 8.99 -5.15
CA LEU A 84 5.94 9.64 -5.15
C LEU A 84 6.15 10.36 -3.81
N HIS A 85 7.11 9.88 -3.02
CA HIS A 85 7.46 10.54 -1.78
C HIS A 85 8.44 11.69 -2.04
N HIS A 86 7.99 12.93 -1.88
CA HIS A 86 8.88 14.08 -1.85
C HIS A 86 9.31 14.35 -0.40
N PHE A 87 10.58 14.11 -0.13
CA PHE A 87 11.18 14.43 1.17
C PHE A 87 11.71 15.86 1.17
N THR A 88 11.06 16.74 1.93
CA THR A 88 11.62 18.05 2.26
C THR A 88 12.35 17.92 3.58
N PRO A 89 13.70 17.93 3.62
CA PRO A 89 14.43 17.88 4.87
C PRO A 89 14.08 19.12 5.70
N LYS A 90 13.61 18.91 6.95
CA LYS A 90 13.59 19.98 7.95
C LYS A 90 15.04 20.26 8.35
N SER A 91 15.39 21.53 8.45
CA SER A 91 16.69 22.00 8.93
C SER A 91 16.98 21.38 10.31
N ASN A 92 18.01 20.55 10.39
CA ASN A 92 18.60 20.14 11.66
C ASN A 92 19.44 21.30 12.20
N ARG A 93 18.86 22.12 13.07
CA ARG A 93 19.60 23.01 13.96
C ARG A 93 19.58 22.45 15.38
N GLN A 94 20.10 21.25 15.56
CA GLN A 94 20.46 20.71 16.87
C GLN A 94 21.75 19.87 16.73
N SER A 95 22.86 20.58 16.57
CA SER A 95 24.22 20.08 16.82
C SER A 95 24.94 21.15 17.63
N ALA A 96 24.68 21.19 18.94
CA ALA A 96 25.53 21.81 19.95
C ALA A 96 24.83 21.59 21.28
N ASN A 97 25.29 20.59 22.01
CA ASN A 97 25.50 20.60 23.46
C ASN A 97 25.91 19.18 23.87
N ASP A 98 27.07 18.76 23.40
CA ASP A 98 27.95 17.88 24.17
C ASP A 98 29.19 18.73 24.49
N GLU A 99 29.69 18.59 25.73
CA GLU A 99 30.90 19.19 26.33
C GLU A 99 30.79 20.60 26.93
N ALA A 100 30.52 20.65 28.25
CA ALA A 100 31.45 21.15 29.29
C ALA A 100 30.94 20.77 30.69
#